data_AF-A0A833RGI1-F1
#
_entry.id   AF-A0A833RGI1-F1
#
_cell.length_a   1.000
_cell.length_b   1.000
_cell.length_c   1.000
_cell.angle_alpha   90.00
_cell.angle_beta   90.00
_cell.angle_gamma   90.00
#
_symmetry.space_group_name_H-M   'P 1'
#
loop_
_entity.id
_entity.type
_entity.pdbx_description
1 polymer ?
#
loop_
_entity_poly.entity_id
_entity_poly.type
_entity_poly.pdbx_seq_one_letter_code
_entity_poly.pdbx_strand_id
1 'polypeptide(L)'
;MAVGVTGTAPLPLWLGSKMSSRATPGRRAVVSGAVKPSRSDRLVFTEPETKLIEALLGVQGRGRGVSPKQLLDVERAVQSLETSMGMPDPTSSNLIEGSWQLIFTTRPGTASPIQRTFVAVDSFKIFQEVYLRTDDPRVTNVVKFSDSIGELRVEAVATIKDGKRILFRFDRAAFSFKFLPFKVPYPVPFRLLGDEAKGWLDTTYLSNTGNIRISKGNKGTTFVLQKVTEPRQKLLSAIANGEGILKAIEELISSNKVKRGGDFRSFLFEKLGRSYQGRDFGSLVGEWQLLWASESDSESWSSVASRGLKGMQIIKADGQMTNWTVPFPGSRVTATGALVDNPRSKTYSVLMNEGAFQFGPLKLPFDVEENFVMEILYVDNKIRIGSIDKVTIVHLRL
;
A
#
# COMPACT_ATOMS: atom_id res chain seq x y z
N MET A 1 -27.78 -29.39 -64.36
CA MET A 1 -26.49 -28.89 -64.89
C MET A 1 -25.74 -28.28 -63.70
N ALA A 2 -24.54 -28.64 -63.29
CA ALA A 2 -23.55 -29.67 -63.65
C ALA A 2 -22.81 -30.05 -62.33
N VAL A 3 -22.68 -31.34 -61.97
CA VAL A 3 -21.46 -32.18 -62.08
C VAL A 3 -20.25 -31.57 -61.34
N GLY A 4 -19.80 -32.06 -60.18
CA GLY A 4 -18.99 -33.27 -59.93
C GLY A 4 -17.58 -32.81 -59.45
N VAL A 5 -16.93 -33.33 -58.39
CA VAL A 5 -16.02 -34.51 -58.37
C VAL A 5 -15.34 -34.49 -56.96
N THR A 6 -15.65 -35.40 -56.03
CA THR A 6 -14.91 -36.60 -55.52
C THR A 6 -13.49 -36.43 -54.94
N GLY A 7 -13.24 -37.09 -53.78
CA GLY A 7 -11.91 -37.54 -53.32
C GLY A 7 -11.75 -37.55 -51.78
N THR A 8 -12.28 -38.53 -51.04
CA THR A 8 -11.58 -39.72 -50.46
C THR A 8 -10.47 -39.44 -49.42
N ALA A 9 -10.72 -39.90 -48.18
CA ALA A 9 -9.79 -40.04 -47.05
C ALA A 9 -8.76 -41.18 -47.27
N PRO A 10 -7.72 -41.40 -46.41
CA PRO A 10 -7.96 -42.06 -45.11
C PRO A 10 -7.00 -41.69 -43.94
N LEU A 11 -7.44 -42.07 -42.73
CA LEU A 11 -6.69 -42.23 -41.48
C LEU A 11 -5.60 -43.32 -41.59
N PRO A 12 -4.57 -43.30 -40.73
CA PRO A 12 -3.88 -44.52 -40.33
C PRO A 12 -4.00 -44.80 -38.82
N LEU A 13 -4.53 -46.00 -38.52
CA LEU A 13 -4.15 -46.81 -37.36
C LEU A 13 -2.89 -47.61 -37.74
N TRP A 14 -1.97 -47.85 -36.80
CA TRP A 14 -1.49 -49.19 -36.37
C TRP A 14 -0.31 -49.10 -35.37
N LEU A 15 -0.43 -49.89 -34.28
CA LEU A 15 0.57 -50.63 -33.48
C LEU A 15 1.92 -49.98 -33.10
N GLY A 16 2.41 -50.06 -31.86
CA GLY A 16 2.40 -51.21 -30.96
C GLY A 16 3.76 -51.92 -31.03
N SER A 17 4.76 -51.43 -30.29
CA SER A 17 6.02 -52.15 -30.05
C SER A 17 6.59 -51.84 -28.67
N LYS A 18 6.63 -52.89 -27.83
CA LYS A 18 7.36 -52.94 -26.57
C LYS A 18 8.86 -53.03 -26.88
N MET A 19 9.67 -52.19 -26.26
CA MET A 19 11.09 -52.49 -26.05
C MET A 19 11.49 -52.12 -24.63
N SER A 20 11.98 -53.16 -23.95
CA SER A 20 12.50 -53.18 -22.59
C SER A 20 13.84 -52.46 -22.53
N SER A 21 14.02 -51.56 -21.56
CA SER A 21 15.34 -51.15 -21.11
C SER A 21 15.46 -51.26 -19.59
N ARG A 22 16.59 -51.84 -19.18
CA ARG A 22 16.98 -52.27 -17.83
C ARG A 22 16.98 -51.10 -16.84
N ALA A 23 16.44 -51.35 -15.66
CA ALA A 23 16.63 -50.50 -14.48
C ALA A 23 17.84 -50.99 -13.66
N THR A 24 18.77 -50.07 -13.37
CA THR A 24 19.86 -50.23 -12.39
C THR A 24 19.62 -49.17 -11.29
N PRO A 25 19.85 -49.46 -9.99
CA PRO A 25 19.24 -48.72 -8.90
C PRO A 25 19.97 -47.42 -8.59
N GLY A 26 19.31 -46.28 -8.83
CA GLY A 26 19.76 -44.95 -8.44
C GLY A 26 19.32 -44.60 -7.02
N ARG A 27 20.29 -44.16 -6.21
CA ARG A 27 20.15 -43.63 -4.83
C ARG A 27 18.86 -42.84 -4.59
N ARG A 28 18.14 -43.20 -3.52
CA ARG A 28 17.08 -42.40 -2.89
C ARG A 28 17.66 -41.02 -2.53
N ALA A 29 17.31 -40.00 -3.30
CA ALA A 29 17.44 -38.61 -2.87
C ALA A 29 16.36 -38.36 -1.80
N VAL A 30 16.81 -38.00 -0.60
CA VAL A 30 15.95 -37.52 0.48
C VAL A 30 15.39 -36.18 0.02
N VAL A 31 14.13 -36.17 -0.41
CA VAL A 31 13.38 -34.94 -0.65
C VAL A 31 13.17 -34.30 0.72
N SER A 32 14.01 -33.32 1.08
CA SER A 32 13.79 -32.51 2.26
C SER A 32 12.47 -31.76 2.05
N GLY A 33 11.48 -32.06 2.88
CA GLY A 33 10.15 -31.46 2.82
C GLY A 33 10.27 -29.94 2.77
N ALA A 34 9.61 -29.34 1.78
CA ALA A 34 9.39 -27.91 1.74
C ALA A 34 8.69 -27.50 3.04
N VAL A 35 9.45 -26.84 3.92
CA VAL A 35 8.91 -26.18 5.10
C VAL A 35 7.96 -25.10 4.58
N LYS A 36 6.66 -25.34 4.71
CA LYS A 36 5.66 -24.28 4.55
C LYS A 36 6.01 -23.18 5.56
N PRO A 37 6.20 -21.92 5.15
CA PRO A 37 6.45 -20.85 6.10
C PRO A 37 5.24 -20.76 7.04
N SER A 38 5.51 -20.89 8.32
CA SER A 38 4.53 -20.79 9.39
C SER A 38 3.85 -19.42 9.36
N ARG A 39 2.51 -19.41 9.44
CA ARG A 39 1.68 -18.21 9.62
C ARG A 39 1.95 -17.58 11.00
N SER A 40 3.05 -16.85 11.16
CA SER A 40 3.22 -15.87 12.25
C SER A 40 4.40 -14.92 12.04
N ASP A 41 4.73 -14.54 10.80
CA ASP A 41 5.71 -13.48 10.55
C ASP A 41 5.06 -12.13 10.85
N ARG A 42 5.14 -11.70 12.11
CA ARG A 42 4.83 -10.33 12.50
C ARG A 42 5.78 -9.40 11.72
N LEU A 43 5.23 -8.42 11.01
CA LEU A 43 6.02 -7.33 10.44
C LEU A 43 6.60 -6.52 11.59
N VAL A 44 7.86 -6.79 11.92
CA VAL A 44 8.64 -6.02 12.89
C VAL A 44 9.52 -5.07 12.09
N PHE A 45 9.20 -3.79 12.18
CA PHE A 45 10.03 -2.71 11.68
C PHE A 45 10.82 -2.12 12.84
N THR A 46 12.08 -1.79 12.59
CA THR A 46 12.90 -0.97 13.49
C THR A 46 12.31 0.45 13.59
N GLU A 47 12.77 1.25 14.56
CA GLU A 47 12.31 2.63 14.70
C GLU A 47 12.58 3.48 13.42
N PRO A 48 13.78 3.43 12.79
CA PRO A 48 14.02 4.19 11.56
C PRO A 48 13.16 3.71 10.38
N GLU A 49 12.92 2.40 10.26
CA GLU A 49 12.01 1.84 9.25
C GLU A 49 10.57 2.29 9.49
N THR A 50 10.13 2.31 10.76
CA THR A 50 8.80 2.81 11.12
C THR A 50 8.64 4.27 10.75
N LYS A 51 9.64 5.13 11.00
CA LYS A 51 9.63 6.54 10.57
C LYS A 51 9.49 6.69 9.06
N LEU A 52 10.18 5.86 8.28
CA LEU A 52 10.03 5.85 6.82
C LEU A 52 8.61 5.47 6.41
N ILE A 53 8.04 4.39 6.98
CA ILE A 53 6.68 3.97 6.66
C ILE A 53 5.66 5.04 7.04
N GLU A 54 5.82 5.69 8.20
CA GLU A 54 4.95 6.79 8.63
C GLU A 54 5.04 8.00 7.70
N ALA A 55 6.23 8.38 7.25
CA ALA A 55 6.41 9.46 6.28
C ALA A 55 5.74 9.16 4.93
N LEU A 56 5.65 7.87 4.58
CA LEU A 56 5.02 7.39 3.34
C LEU A 56 3.49 7.20 3.44
N LEU A 57 2.90 7.26 4.63
CA LEU A 57 1.44 7.15 4.78
C LEU A 57 0.76 8.35 4.10
N GLY A 58 -0.24 8.04 3.28
CA GLY A 58 -1.00 9.04 2.51
C GLY A 58 -0.31 9.50 1.22
N VAL A 59 0.92 9.03 0.93
CA VAL A 59 1.58 9.34 -0.35
C VAL A 59 0.82 8.68 -1.51
N GLN A 60 0.32 9.50 -2.43
CA GLN A 60 -0.30 9.06 -3.67
C GLN A 60 0.69 9.07 -4.84
N GLY A 61 0.44 8.26 -5.86
CA GLY A 61 1.21 8.24 -7.11
C GLY A 61 2.64 7.77 -6.95
N ARG A 62 2.95 7.06 -5.85
CA ARG A 62 4.32 6.67 -5.44
C ARG A 62 5.27 7.87 -5.39
N GLY A 63 4.79 8.99 -4.86
CA GLY A 63 5.57 10.23 -4.74
C GLY A 63 5.18 11.33 -5.73
N ARG A 64 4.08 11.22 -6.49
CA ARG A 64 3.61 12.32 -7.37
C ARG A 64 2.95 13.45 -6.59
N GLY A 65 2.07 13.09 -5.66
CA GLY A 65 1.28 14.05 -4.87
C GLY A 65 1.94 14.45 -3.56
N VAL A 66 3.25 14.20 -3.41
CA VAL A 66 3.94 14.45 -2.14
C VAL A 66 4.15 15.96 -1.94
N SER A 67 3.80 16.46 -0.76
CA SER A 67 4.08 17.87 -0.42
C SER A 67 5.60 18.08 -0.22
N PRO A 68 6.13 19.30 -0.40
CA PRO A 68 7.55 19.58 -0.15
C PRO A 68 8.02 19.16 1.25
N LYS A 69 7.17 19.39 2.27
CA LYS A 69 7.46 18.96 3.66
C LYS A 69 7.52 17.44 3.78
N GLN A 70 6.52 16.73 3.24
CA GLN A 70 6.49 15.27 3.30
C GLN A 70 7.64 14.65 2.50
N LEU A 71 8.03 15.23 1.37
CA LEU A 71 9.19 14.79 0.60
C LEU A 71 10.47 14.88 1.44
N LEU A 72 10.66 16.01 2.12
CA LEU A 72 11.78 16.22 3.03
C LEU A 72 11.80 15.20 4.18
N ASP A 73 10.63 14.87 4.73
CA ASP A 73 10.50 13.87 5.79
C ASP A 73 10.84 12.45 5.29
N VAL A 74 10.41 12.09 4.07
CA VAL A 74 10.79 10.83 3.41
C VAL A 74 12.29 10.78 3.14
N GLU A 75 12.87 11.86 2.61
CA GLU A 75 14.31 11.93 2.30
C GLU A 75 15.17 11.79 3.55
N ARG A 76 14.80 12.47 4.65
CA ARG A 76 15.48 12.32 5.95
C ARG A 76 15.37 10.89 6.49
N ALA A 77 14.20 10.26 6.39
CA ALA A 77 14.02 8.88 6.83
C ALA A 77 14.86 7.90 6.00
N VAL A 78 14.91 8.08 4.68
CA VAL A 78 15.80 7.33 3.77
C VAL A 78 17.25 7.52 4.16
N GLN A 79 17.71 8.76 4.36
CA GLN A 79 19.09 9.05 4.74
C GLN A 79 19.46 8.43 6.09
N SER A 80 18.54 8.47 7.06
CA SER A 80 18.73 7.82 8.37
C SER A 80 18.92 6.31 8.23
N LEU A 81 18.15 5.66 7.34
CA LEU A 81 18.28 4.23 7.06
C LEU A 81 19.58 3.89 6.32
N GLU A 82 19.97 4.69 5.32
CA GLU A 82 21.23 4.51 4.58
C GLU A 82 22.47 4.73 5.46
N THR A 83 22.36 5.56 6.50
CA THR A 83 23.41 5.77 7.50
C THR A 83 23.41 4.66 8.57
N SER A 84 22.24 4.10 8.89
CA SER A 84 22.13 2.93 9.77
C SER A 84 22.67 1.68 9.08
N MET A 85 23.38 0.80 9.79
CA MET A 85 23.85 -0.45 9.19
C MET A 85 22.65 -1.40 8.95
N GLY A 86 22.11 -1.37 7.73
CA GLY A 86 21.32 -2.47 7.18
C GLY A 86 22.20 -3.69 6.85
N MET A 87 21.71 -4.59 5.98
CA MET A 87 22.53 -5.72 5.53
C MET A 87 23.85 -5.22 4.89
N PRO A 88 25.04 -5.66 5.34
CA PRO A 88 26.32 -5.17 4.82
C PRO A 88 26.57 -5.49 3.34
N ASP A 89 26.24 -6.73 2.94
CA ASP A 89 26.32 -7.23 1.57
C ASP A 89 24.91 -7.70 1.13
N PRO A 90 24.04 -6.76 0.72
CA PRO A 90 22.68 -7.10 0.34
C PRO A 90 22.59 -8.03 -0.87
N THR A 91 23.47 -7.91 -1.87
CA THR A 91 23.36 -8.73 -3.09
C THR A 91 23.77 -10.19 -2.86
N SER A 92 24.60 -10.46 -1.85
CA SER A 92 24.92 -11.82 -1.40
C SER A 92 23.88 -12.42 -0.44
N SER A 93 22.93 -11.64 0.07
CA SER A 93 21.90 -12.11 1.01
C SER A 93 20.71 -12.77 0.30
N ASN A 94 20.16 -13.85 0.86
CA ASN A 94 18.90 -14.43 0.38
C ASN A 94 17.71 -13.47 0.56
N LEU A 95 17.83 -12.49 1.45
CA LEU A 95 16.78 -11.51 1.71
C LEU A 95 16.55 -10.57 0.52
N ILE A 96 17.49 -10.42 -0.42
CA ILE A 96 17.28 -9.58 -1.61
C ILE A 96 16.34 -10.21 -2.62
N GLU A 97 16.20 -11.54 -2.64
CA GLU A 97 15.43 -12.24 -3.66
C GLU A 97 13.92 -12.20 -3.40
N GLY A 98 13.14 -12.23 -4.49
CA GLY A 98 11.68 -12.24 -4.45
C GLY A 98 11.04 -10.99 -5.04
N SER A 99 9.73 -10.84 -4.79
CA SER A 99 8.89 -9.78 -5.35
C SER A 99 8.80 -8.58 -4.42
N TRP A 100 9.31 -7.44 -4.86
CA TRP A 100 9.32 -6.19 -4.10
C TRP A 100 8.31 -5.19 -4.67
N GLN A 101 7.31 -4.80 -3.91
CA GLN A 101 6.37 -3.75 -4.30
C GLN A 101 7.01 -2.36 -4.16
N LEU A 102 6.93 -1.55 -5.20
CA LEU A 102 7.35 -0.15 -5.17
C LEU A 102 6.31 0.70 -4.41
N ILE A 103 6.70 1.25 -3.26
CA ILE A 103 5.83 2.16 -2.48
C ILE A 103 6.18 3.63 -2.69
N PHE A 104 7.43 3.95 -3.02
CA PHE A 104 7.84 5.32 -3.31
C PHE A 104 8.98 5.37 -4.32
N THR A 105 8.95 6.36 -5.21
CA THR A 105 10.08 6.67 -6.08
C THR A 105 10.22 8.18 -6.25
N THR A 106 11.46 8.66 -6.24
CA THR A 106 11.72 10.02 -6.76
C THR A 106 11.58 10.02 -8.28
N ARG A 107 11.28 11.17 -8.88
CA ARG A 107 11.18 11.34 -10.33
C ARG A 107 12.20 12.38 -10.78
N PRO A 108 13.46 12.00 -11.04
CA PRO A 108 14.36 12.90 -11.74
C PRO A 108 13.78 13.21 -13.12
N GLY A 109 14.02 14.42 -13.66
CA GLY A 109 13.52 14.85 -14.98
C GLY A 109 13.92 13.93 -16.15
N THR A 110 14.81 12.98 -15.92
CA THR A 110 15.35 11.99 -16.87
C THR A 110 14.63 10.63 -16.86
N ALA A 111 13.57 10.46 -16.05
CA ALA A 111 12.77 9.23 -15.96
C ALA A 111 12.17 8.85 -17.33
N SER A 112 12.16 7.56 -17.68
CA SER A 112 11.67 7.11 -19.00
C SER A 112 10.17 7.37 -19.17
N PRO A 113 9.64 7.48 -20.41
CA PRO A 113 8.21 7.62 -20.65
C PRO A 113 7.36 6.54 -19.97
N ILE A 114 7.83 5.29 -19.95
CA ILE A 114 7.18 4.16 -19.26
C ILE A 114 7.10 4.41 -17.75
N GLN A 115 8.19 4.90 -17.14
CA GLN A 115 8.20 5.27 -15.73
C GLN A 115 7.22 6.42 -15.45
N ARG A 116 7.09 7.39 -16.36
CA ARG A 116 6.12 8.49 -16.20
C ARG A 116 4.68 8.02 -16.33
N THR A 117 4.38 7.16 -17.31
CA THR A 117 3.00 6.73 -17.61
C THR A 117 2.47 5.72 -16.60
N PHE A 118 3.23 4.67 -16.24
CA PHE A 118 2.69 3.59 -15.40
C PHE A 118 2.84 3.84 -13.90
N VAL A 119 3.92 4.49 -13.46
CA VAL A 119 4.05 4.95 -12.06
C VAL A 119 2.99 6.02 -11.76
N ALA A 120 2.40 6.63 -12.79
CA ALA A 120 1.37 7.63 -12.63
C ALA A 120 -0.05 7.08 -12.33
N VAL A 121 -0.31 5.80 -12.51
CA VAL A 121 -1.66 5.26 -12.31
C VAL A 121 -1.77 4.61 -10.94
N ASP A 122 -2.52 5.22 -10.03
CA ASP A 122 -2.61 4.79 -8.62
C ASP A 122 -3.16 3.38 -8.44
N SER A 123 -4.04 2.94 -9.34
CA SER A 123 -4.59 1.58 -9.33
C SER A 123 -3.58 0.49 -9.69
N PHE A 124 -2.51 0.83 -10.41
CA PHE A 124 -1.52 -0.17 -10.79
C PHE A 124 -0.61 -0.51 -9.62
N LYS A 125 -0.34 -1.80 -9.42
CA LYS A 125 0.68 -2.24 -8.46
C LYS A 125 1.98 -2.49 -9.21
N ILE A 126 3.06 -1.83 -8.79
CA ILE A 126 4.37 -1.96 -9.45
C ILE A 126 5.27 -2.80 -8.55
N PHE A 127 5.84 -3.84 -9.13
CA PHE A 127 6.79 -4.73 -8.46
C PHE A 127 8.13 -4.74 -9.19
N GLN A 128 9.17 -5.03 -8.44
CA GLN A 128 10.46 -5.43 -8.94
C GLN A 128 10.79 -6.80 -8.36
N GLU A 129 10.78 -7.81 -9.21
CA GLU A 129 11.22 -9.15 -8.86
C GLU A 129 12.74 -9.23 -9.05
N VAL A 130 13.46 -9.71 -8.04
CA VAL A 130 14.91 -9.86 -8.09
C VAL A 130 15.27 -11.30 -7.77
N TYR A 131 16.00 -11.96 -8.67
CA TYR A 131 16.52 -13.30 -8.51
C TYR A 131 17.94 -13.31 -9.05
N LEU A 132 18.94 -13.36 -8.16
CA LEU A 132 20.35 -13.21 -8.51
C LEU A 132 21.11 -14.54 -8.40
N ARG A 133 20.51 -15.54 -7.76
CA ARG A 133 21.14 -16.81 -7.37
C ARG A 133 20.58 -17.99 -8.16
N THR A 134 20.26 -17.75 -9.43
CA THR A 134 19.71 -18.72 -10.38
C THR A 134 20.64 -18.85 -11.57
N ASP A 135 20.45 -19.88 -12.42
CA ASP A 135 21.24 -20.04 -13.65
C ASP A 135 21.00 -18.92 -14.68
N ASP A 136 19.87 -18.21 -14.59
CA ASP A 136 19.55 -17.00 -15.38
C ASP A 136 19.19 -15.83 -14.44
N PRO A 137 20.18 -15.17 -13.80
CA PRO A 137 19.93 -14.07 -12.87
C PRO A 137 19.16 -12.91 -13.54
N ARG A 138 18.08 -12.45 -12.91
CA ARG A 138 17.19 -11.43 -13.47
C ARG A 138 16.71 -10.39 -12.46
N VAL A 139 16.52 -9.18 -12.98
CA VAL A 139 15.68 -8.14 -12.39
C VAL A 139 14.50 -7.93 -13.32
N THR A 140 13.28 -8.14 -12.82
CA THR A 140 12.05 -8.00 -13.61
C THR A 140 11.17 -6.93 -13.02
N ASN A 141 10.88 -5.90 -13.80
CA ASN A 141 9.88 -4.90 -13.44
C ASN A 141 8.50 -5.38 -13.91
N VAL A 142 7.53 -5.41 -13.00
CA VAL A 142 6.17 -5.86 -13.27
C VAL A 142 5.20 -4.73 -12.95
N VAL A 143 4.39 -4.34 -13.93
CA VAL A 143 3.26 -3.43 -13.74
C VAL A 143 2.00 -4.27 -13.78
N LYS A 144 1.36 -4.50 -12.62
CA LYS A 144 0.07 -5.18 -12.54
C LYS A 144 -1.04 -4.16 -12.72
N PHE A 145 -1.86 -4.34 -13.75
CA PHE A 145 -2.98 -3.45 -14.06
C PHE A 145 -4.13 -3.68 -13.07
N SER A 146 -4.48 -4.93 -12.86
CA SER A 146 -5.37 -5.44 -11.82
C SER A 146 -5.29 -6.98 -11.81
N ASP A 147 -5.90 -7.61 -10.81
CA ASP A 147 -5.99 -9.08 -10.76
C ASP A 147 -6.85 -9.67 -11.89
N SER A 148 -7.78 -8.87 -12.44
CA SER A 148 -8.70 -9.24 -13.53
C SER A 148 -8.20 -8.91 -14.93
N ILE A 149 -7.33 -7.91 -15.10
CA ILE A 149 -6.87 -7.44 -16.41
C ILE A 149 -5.58 -8.16 -16.83
N GLY A 150 -4.57 -8.15 -15.97
CA GLY A 150 -3.24 -8.69 -16.31
C GLY A 150 -2.08 -7.78 -15.91
N GLU A 151 -0.94 -7.96 -16.57
CA GLU A 151 0.33 -7.29 -16.23
C GLU A 151 1.25 -7.07 -17.43
N LEU A 152 2.11 -6.05 -17.34
CA LEU A 152 3.29 -5.88 -18.19
C LEU A 152 4.53 -6.34 -17.41
N ARG A 153 5.30 -7.25 -17.99
CA ARG A 153 6.60 -7.67 -17.46
C ARG A 153 7.71 -7.15 -18.36
N VAL A 154 8.73 -6.54 -17.76
CA VAL A 154 9.95 -6.08 -18.42
C VAL A 154 11.13 -6.71 -17.70
N GLU A 155 11.80 -7.64 -18.36
CA GLU A 155 12.85 -8.47 -17.78
C GLU A 155 14.23 -7.99 -18.23
N ALA A 156 15.18 -8.02 -17.30
CA ALA A 156 16.57 -7.74 -17.55
C ALA A 156 17.45 -8.87 -16.99
N VAL A 157 18.41 -9.32 -17.80
CA VAL A 157 19.52 -10.14 -17.31
C VAL A 157 20.32 -9.30 -16.32
N ALA A 158 20.68 -9.90 -15.19
CA ALA A 158 21.34 -9.23 -14.08
C ALA A 158 22.72 -9.82 -13.78
N THR A 159 23.60 -9.02 -13.21
CA THR A 159 24.90 -9.47 -12.71
C THR A 159 25.28 -8.66 -11.48
N ILE A 160 25.78 -9.33 -10.45
CA ILE A 160 26.30 -8.67 -9.25
C ILE A 160 27.67 -8.09 -9.60
N LYS A 161 27.85 -6.77 -9.42
CA LYS A 161 29.16 -6.12 -9.60
C LYS A 161 29.95 -6.08 -8.31
N ASP A 162 29.28 -5.67 -7.25
CA ASP A 162 29.80 -5.60 -5.89
C ASP A 162 28.65 -5.92 -4.93
N GLY A 163 28.96 -6.08 -3.64
CA GLY A 163 27.97 -6.46 -2.62
C GLY A 163 26.72 -5.57 -2.54
N LYS A 164 26.68 -4.44 -3.28
CA LYS A 164 25.53 -3.52 -3.34
C LYS A 164 24.97 -3.35 -4.75
N ARG A 165 25.82 -3.33 -5.78
CA ARG A 165 25.45 -2.98 -7.15
C ARG A 165 25.03 -4.19 -7.99
N ILE A 166 23.84 -4.08 -8.56
CA ILE A 166 23.31 -4.97 -9.59
C ILE A 166 23.39 -4.26 -10.93
N LEU A 167 24.15 -4.81 -11.88
CA LEU A 167 24.11 -4.41 -13.28
C LEU A 167 22.97 -5.14 -13.96
N PHE A 168 22.24 -4.48 -14.85
CA PHE A 168 21.17 -5.13 -15.60
C PHE A 168 21.15 -4.67 -17.06
N ARG A 169 20.62 -5.52 -17.93
CA ARG A 169 20.32 -5.19 -19.34
C ARG A 169 18.96 -5.76 -19.72
N PHE A 170 18.03 -4.89 -20.08
CA PHE A 170 16.71 -5.32 -20.56
C PHE A 170 16.84 -6.12 -21.85
N ASP A 171 16.18 -7.26 -21.92
CA ASP A 171 16.23 -8.17 -23.07
C ASP A 171 14.86 -8.70 -23.49
N ARG A 172 13.83 -8.61 -22.62
CA ARG A 172 12.48 -9.12 -22.89
C ARG A 172 11.43 -8.23 -22.27
N ALA A 173 10.29 -8.09 -22.94
CA ALA A 173 9.09 -7.57 -22.32
C ALA A 173 7.83 -8.10 -23.01
N ALA A 174 6.77 -8.32 -22.24
CA ALA A 174 5.50 -8.80 -22.74
C ALA A 174 4.34 -8.38 -21.83
N PHE A 175 3.19 -8.12 -22.45
CA PHE A 175 1.92 -8.06 -21.76
C PHE A 175 1.35 -9.46 -21.60
N SER A 176 0.84 -9.75 -20.41
CA SER A 176 0.06 -10.94 -20.11
C SER A 176 -1.33 -10.48 -19.71
N PHE A 177 -2.32 -10.70 -20.57
CA PHE A 177 -3.71 -10.35 -20.31
C PHE A 177 -4.48 -11.59 -19.86
N LYS A 178 -5.32 -11.48 -18.82
CA LYS A 178 -6.09 -12.61 -18.29
C LYS A 178 -7.13 -13.14 -19.27
N PHE A 179 -7.61 -12.28 -20.17
CA PHE A 179 -8.59 -12.60 -21.19
C PHE A 179 -7.99 -13.16 -22.48
N LEU A 180 -6.65 -13.27 -22.59
CA LEU A 180 -5.97 -13.87 -23.75
C LEU A 180 -5.21 -15.13 -23.34
N PRO A 181 -5.21 -16.19 -24.17
CA PRO A 181 -4.46 -17.40 -23.90
C PRO A 181 -2.95 -17.29 -24.21
N PHE A 182 -2.51 -16.16 -24.78
CA PHE A 182 -1.12 -15.91 -25.15
C PHE A 182 -0.62 -14.55 -24.66
N LYS A 183 0.70 -14.39 -24.57
CA LYS A 183 1.35 -13.13 -24.22
C LYS A 183 1.51 -12.26 -25.46
N VAL A 184 1.29 -10.95 -25.32
CA VAL A 184 1.51 -9.97 -26.39
C VAL A 184 2.91 -9.36 -26.21
N PRO A 185 3.84 -9.53 -27.16
CA PRO A 185 5.18 -8.94 -27.05
C PRO A 185 5.11 -7.41 -26.92
N TYR A 186 5.95 -6.84 -26.05
CA TYR A 186 6.08 -5.39 -25.96
C TYR A 186 6.86 -4.88 -27.18
N PRO A 187 6.38 -3.85 -27.90
CA PRO A 187 6.94 -3.42 -29.18
C PRO A 187 8.21 -2.55 -29.00
N VAL A 188 9.16 -3.02 -28.19
CA VAL A 188 10.47 -2.38 -28.00
C VAL A 188 11.58 -3.35 -28.40
N PRO A 189 12.37 -3.02 -29.44
CA PRO A 189 13.46 -3.86 -29.89
C PRO A 189 14.69 -3.64 -29.00
N PHE A 190 14.73 -4.28 -27.82
CA PHE A 190 15.82 -4.09 -26.84
C PHE A 190 17.23 -4.32 -27.43
N ARG A 191 17.36 -5.17 -28.46
CA ARG A 191 18.62 -5.40 -29.17
C ARG A 191 19.16 -4.17 -29.91
N LEU A 192 18.28 -3.26 -30.32
CA LEU A 192 18.63 -2.02 -31.02
C LEU A 192 18.94 -0.85 -30.07
N LEU A 193 18.60 -0.98 -28.79
CA LEU A 193 18.79 0.07 -27.78
C LEU A 193 20.24 0.17 -27.27
N GLY A 194 21.11 -0.80 -27.59
CA GLY A 194 22.52 -0.77 -27.19
C GLY A 194 22.71 -0.51 -25.69
N ASP A 195 23.40 0.59 -25.35
CA ASP A 195 23.67 0.98 -23.96
C ASP A 195 22.45 1.58 -23.25
N GLU A 196 21.41 2.03 -23.96
CA GLU A 196 20.18 2.56 -23.33
C GLU A 196 19.37 1.47 -22.61
N ALA A 197 19.53 0.21 -23.02
CA ALA A 197 18.93 -0.94 -22.33
C ALA A 197 19.70 -1.34 -21.06
N LYS A 198 20.90 -0.79 -20.83
CA LYS A 198 21.74 -1.10 -19.68
C LYS A 198 21.48 -0.11 -18.55
N GLY A 199 21.62 -0.60 -17.32
CA GLY A 199 21.56 0.23 -16.14
C GLY A 199 22.15 -0.46 -14.93
N TRP A 200 22.06 0.23 -13.79
CA TRP A 200 22.47 -0.31 -12.51
C TRP A 200 21.49 0.09 -11.41
N LEU A 201 21.42 -0.76 -10.39
CA LEU A 201 20.73 -0.51 -9.13
C LEU A 201 21.74 -0.73 -8.00
N ASP A 202 21.93 0.29 -7.17
CA ASP A 202 22.64 0.15 -5.90
C ASP A 202 21.63 -0.12 -4.81
N THR A 203 21.74 -1.26 -4.13
CA THR A 203 20.97 -1.50 -2.91
C THR A 203 21.68 -0.80 -1.75
N THR A 204 21.20 0.39 -1.40
CA THR A 204 21.79 1.24 -0.35
C THR A 204 21.30 0.88 1.04
N TYR A 205 20.14 0.25 1.13
CA TYR A 205 19.62 -0.34 2.36
C TYR A 205 18.83 -1.61 2.06
N LEU A 206 19.08 -2.66 2.83
CA LEU A 206 18.23 -3.85 2.90
C LEU A 206 17.99 -4.13 4.38
N SER A 207 16.72 -4.19 4.77
CA SER A 207 16.31 -4.55 6.12
C SER A 207 16.86 -5.92 6.51
N ASN A 208 17.28 -6.08 7.76
CA ASN A 208 17.69 -7.38 8.31
C ASN A 208 16.54 -8.42 8.30
N THR A 209 15.30 -7.97 8.19
CA THR A 209 14.12 -8.83 8.04
C THR A 209 13.73 -9.07 6.57
N GLY A 210 14.37 -8.38 5.62
CA GLY A 210 14.02 -8.44 4.20
C GLY A 210 12.69 -7.78 3.84
N ASN A 211 12.14 -6.92 4.72
CA ASN A 211 10.84 -6.28 4.51
C ASN A 211 10.92 -4.93 3.79
N ILE A 212 12.03 -4.20 3.94
CA ILE A 212 12.27 -2.91 3.25
C ILE A 212 13.58 -3.00 2.47
N ARG A 213 13.55 -2.46 1.24
CA ARG A 213 14.73 -2.25 0.42
C ARG A 213 14.72 -0.85 -0.16
N ILE A 214 15.85 -0.16 -0.07
CA ILE A 214 16.08 1.11 -0.73
C ILE A 214 17.12 0.90 -1.82
N SER A 215 16.83 1.38 -3.02
CA SER A 215 17.75 1.30 -4.15
C SER A 215 17.91 2.63 -4.85
N LYS A 216 19.13 2.90 -5.33
CA LYS A 216 19.42 4.04 -6.22
C LYS A 216 19.63 3.54 -7.64
N GLY A 217 18.95 4.16 -8.59
CA GLY A 217 19.12 3.89 -10.01
C GLY A 217 20.17 4.79 -10.65
N ASN A 218 20.68 4.36 -11.81
CA ASN A 218 21.65 5.09 -12.64
C ASN A 218 21.29 6.53 -13.03
N LYS A 219 20.02 6.93 -12.87
CA LYS A 219 19.51 8.29 -13.15
C LYS A 219 19.32 9.15 -11.90
N GLY A 220 19.84 8.72 -10.74
CA GLY A 220 19.62 9.40 -9.46
C GLY A 220 18.24 9.11 -8.84
N THR A 221 17.49 8.17 -9.40
CA THR A 221 16.18 7.75 -8.87
C THR A 221 16.36 6.97 -7.58
N THR A 222 15.64 7.35 -6.53
CA THR A 222 15.53 6.56 -5.30
C THR A 222 14.25 5.73 -5.37
N PHE A 223 14.36 4.43 -5.12
CA PHE A 223 13.24 3.50 -5.01
C PHE A 223 13.16 2.98 -3.59
N VAL A 224 11.98 3.07 -2.98
CA VAL A 224 11.67 2.42 -1.70
C VAL A 224 10.69 1.30 -1.99
N LEU A 225 11.08 0.07 -1.63
CA LEU A 225 10.31 -1.13 -1.92
C LEU A 225 10.04 -1.97 -0.66
N GLN A 226 8.90 -2.66 -0.66
CA GLN A 226 8.48 -3.59 0.41
C GLN A 226 8.09 -4.95 -0.17
N LYS A 227 8.48 -6.05 0.47
CA LYS A 227 7.93 -7.38 0.14
C LYS A 227 6.51 -7.57 0.65
N VAL A 228 6.25 -7.04 1.86
CA VAL A 228 4.96 -7.12 2.52
C VAL A 228 4.53 -5.71 2.90
N THR A 229 3.34 -5.33 2.45
CA THR A 229 2.73 -4.04 2.80
C THR A 229 2.05 -4.11 4.17
N GLU A 230 2.21 -3.04 4.94
CA GLU A 230 1.60 -2.93 6.26
C GLU A 230 0.08 -2.64 6.15
N PRO A 231 -0.78 -3.16 7.05
CA PRO A 231 -2.23 -2.98 6.98
C PRO A 231 -2.71 -1.53 6.76
N ARG A 232 -2.07 -0.51 7.36
CA ARG A 232 -2.42 0.90 7.10
C ARG A 232 -2.20 1.30 5.64
N GLN A 233 -1.09 0.89 5.04
CA GLN A 233 -0.81 1.15 3.63
C GLN A 233 -1.81 0.43 2.72
N LYS A 234 -2.20 -0.81 3.08
CA LYS A 234 -3.25 -1.54 2.35
C LYS A 234 -4.60 -0.82 2.40
N LEU A 235 -4.98 -0.30 3.57
CA LEU A 235 -6.20 0.49 3.73
C LEU A 235 -6.19 1.75 2.85
N LEU A 236 -5.11 2.53 2.92
CA LEU A 236 -4.99 3.75 2.10
C LEU A 236 -5.00 3.43 0.60
N SER A 237 -4.37 2.33 0.18
CA SER A 237 -4.43 1.87 -1.22
C SER A 237 -5.82 1.42 -1.62
N ALA A 238 -6.55 0.72 -0.75
CA ALA A 238 -7.92 0.30 -1.02
C ALA A 238 -8.85 1.50 -1.19
N ILE A 239 -8.70 2.53 -0.34
CA ILE A 239 -9.45 3.78 -0.43
C ILE A 239 -9.15 4.50 -1.75
N ALA A 240 -7.86 4.65 -2.11
CA ALA A 240 -7.47 5.30 -3.36
C ALA A 240 -8.02 4.59 -4.61
N ASN A 241 -8.18 3.26 -4.54
CA ASN A 241 -8.67 2.46 -5.66
C ASN A 241 -10.19 2.27 -5.66
N GLY A 242 -10.89 2.64 -4.57
CA GLY A 242 -12.32 2.40 -4.43
C GLY A 242 -12.72 0.93 -4.29
N GLU A 243 -11.78 0.02 -3.99
CA GLU A 243 -12.02 -1.43 -3.99
C GLU A 243 -11.41 -2.11 -2.74
N GLY A 244 -12.13 -3.06 -2.15
CA GLY A 244 -11.62 -3.89 -1.05
C GLY A 244 -11.45 -3.15 0.30
N ILE A 245 -12.09 -1.99 0.47
CA ILE A 245 -11.91 -1.09 1.61
C ILE A 245 -12.31 -1.75 2.93
N LEU A 246 -13.51 -2.35 2.99
CA LEU A 246 -14.01 -3.03 4.20
C LEU A 246 -13.07 -4.14 4.67
N LYS A 247 -12.58 -4.97 3.73
CA LYS A 247 -11.60 -6.02 4.02
C LYS A 247 -10.29 -5.45 4.58
N ALA A 248 -9.82 -4.32 4.06
CA ALA A 248 -8.61 -3.67 4.56
C ALA A 248 -8.81 -3.05 5.95
N ILE A 249 -10.01 -2.52 6.25
CA ILE A 249 -10.40 -2.05 7.58
C ILE A 249 -10.36 -3.22 8.59
N GLU A 250 -10.99 -4.34 8.26
CA GLU A 250 -11.02 -5.54 9.11
C GLU A 250 -9.61 -6.08 9.38
N GLU A 251 -8.75 -6.13 8.35
CA GLU A 251 -7.36 -6.55 8.47
C GLU A 251 -6.59 -5.64 9.44
N LEU A 252 -6.74 -4.32 9.30
CA LEU A 252 -6.07 -3.34 10.17
C LEU A 252 -6.53 -3.48 11.63
N ILE A 253 -7.84 -3.50 11.87
CA ILE A 253 -8.41 -3.66 13.22
C ILE A 253 -7.92 -4.97 13.86
N SER A 254 -7.97 -6.07 13.12
CA SER A 254 -7.54 -7.39 13.60
C SER A 254 -6.05 -7.43 13.92
N SER A 255 -5.21 -6.83 13.07
CA SER A 255 -3.76 -6.78 13.30
C SER A 255 -3.39 -6.02 14.57
N ASN A 256 -4.14 -4.98 14.92
CA ASN A 256 -3.90 -4.18 16.12
C ASN A 256 -4.32 -4.91 17.41
N LYS A 257 -5.46 -5.63 17.38
CA LYS A 257 -5.91 -6.47 18.50
C LYS A 257 -4.86 -7.52 18.87
N VAL A 258 -4.17 -8.08 17.86
CA VAL A 258 -3.09 -9.06 18.04
C VAL A 258 -1.79 -8.40 18.56
N LYS A 259 -1.42 -7.21 18.06
CA LYS A 259 -0.23 -6.47 18.54
C LYS A 259 -0.32 -6.07 20.02
N ARG A 260 -1.53 -5.74 20.49
CA ARG A 260 -1.76 -5.28 21.87
C ARG A 260 -2.05 -6.40 22.87
N GLY A 261 -1.93 -7.67 22.45
CA GLY A 261 -2.02 -8.85 23.32
C GLY A 261 -3.21 -8.82 24.27
N GLY A 262 -4.43 -9.09 23.79
CA GLY A 262 -5.60 -9.35 24.64
C GLY A 262 -5.88 -8.29 25.71
N ASP A 263 -6.73 -7.32 25.37
CA ASP A 263 -7.25 -6.26 26.25
C ASP A 263 -6.18 -5.33 26.83
N PHE A 264 -5.83 -4.29 26.05
CA PHE A 264 -5.00 -3.13 26.41
C PHE A 264 -5.38 -2.44 27.75
N ARG A 265 -6.57 -2.76 28.31
CA ARG A 265 -7.06 -2.24 29.58
C ARG A 265 -6.29 -2.78 30.78
N SER A 266 -5.90 -4.05 30.83
CA SER A 266 -5.17 -4.61 31.98
C SER A 266 -3.78 -3.98 32.12
N PHE A 267 -3.09 -3.74 31.01
CA PHE A 267 -1.78 -3.07 31.00
C PHE A 267 -1.86 -1.58 31.37
N LEU A 268 -2.86 -0.84 30.89
CA LEU A 268 -3.08 0.56 31.30
C LEU A 268 -3.54 0.68 32.75
N PHE A 269 -4.41 -0.21 33.22
CA PHE A 269 -4.86 -0.23 34.62
C PHE A 269 -3.72 -0.54 35.60
N GLU A 270 -2.83 -1.47 35.25
CA GLU A 270 -1.70 -1.84 36.10
C GLU A 270 -0.60 -0.76 36.13
N LYS A 271 -0.34 -0.08 35.00
CA LYS A 271 0.72 0.92 34.89
C LYS A 271 0.32 2.35 35.28
N LEU A 272 -0.96 2.71 35.17
CA LEU A 272 -1.49 4.04 35.56
C LEU A 272 -2.29 4.01 36.87
N GLY A 273 -2.22 2.91 37.62
CA GLY A 273 -2.98 2.66 38.84
C GLY A 273 -2.71 3.57 40.04
N ARG A 274 -2.08 4.75 39.88
CA ARG A 274 -1.95 5.77 40.93
C ARG A 274 -1.99 7.20 40.37
N SER A 275 -3.14 7.58 39.80
CA SER A 275 -3.72 8.96 39.77
C SER A 275 -4.66 9.15 38.57
N TYR A 276 -5.75 8.38 38.50
CA TYR A 276 -6.82 8.65 37.54
C TYR A 276 -7.73 9.78 38.06
N GLN A 277 -7.27 11.02 37.90
CA GLN A 277 -8.13 12.20 37.77
C GLN A 277 -7.70 12.95 36.51
N GLY A 278 -8.45 12.78 35.42
CA GLY A 278 -8.19 13.48 34.16
C GLY A 278 -8.77 12.75 32.94
N ARG A 279 -9.74 13.39 32.30
CA ARG A 279 -10.30 13.04 30.98
C ARG A 279 -9.17 13.09 29.94
N ASP A 280 -8.94 12.02 29.17
CA ASP A 280 -7.90 12.02 28.13
C ASP A 280 -8.47 11.66 26.75
N PHE A 281 -8.81 12.69 25.98
CA PHE A 281 -9.09 12.58 24.54
C PHE A 281 -7.80 12.45 23.71
N GLY A 282 -6.61 12.32 24.31
CA GLY A 282 -5.32 12.58 23.70
C GLY A 282 -5.04 11.83 22.41
N SER A 283 -5.54 10.59 22.26
CA SER A 283 -5.43 9.86 21.00
C SER A 283 -6.36 10.37 19.88
N LEU A 284 -7.41 11.12 20.22
CA LEU A 284 -8.37 11.75 19.30
C LEU A 284 -8.07 13.23 19.03
N VAL A 285 -7.32 13.90 19.92
CA VAL A 285 -6.94 15.30 19.72
C VAL A 285 -6.14 15.49 18.43
N GLY A 286 -6.49 16.53 17.68
CA GLY A 286 -5.81 16.92 16.45
C GLY A 286 -6.75 17.23 15.30
N GLU A 287 -6.15 17.45 14.13
CA GLU A 287 -6.85 17.70 12.86
C GLU A 287 -6.91 16.41 12.05
N TRP A 288 -8.11 16.09 11.57
CA TRP A 288 -8.42 14.85 10.89
C TRP A 288 -9.13 15.14 9.57
N GLN A 289 -8.54 14.68 8.48
CA GLN A 289 -9.16 14.67 7.15
C GLN A 289 -9.94 13.37 6.99
N LEU A 290 -11.22 13.45 6.65
CA LEU A 290 -11.97 12.27 6.23
C LEU A 290 -11.45 11.78 4.88
N LEU A 291 -11.10 10.49 4.81
CA LEU A 291 -10.68 9.82 3.59
C LEU A 291 -11.80 9.01 2.95
N TRP A 292 -12.67 8.40 3.76
CA TRP A 292 -13.71 7.50 3.27
C TRP A 292 -14.85 7.32 4.30
N ALA A 293 -16.07 7.09 3.80
CA ALA A 293 -17.25 6.71 4.56
C ALA A 293 -18.01 5.58 3.85
N SER A 294 -18.58 4.63 4.61
CA SER A 294 -19.15 3.39 4.05
C SER A 294 -20.43 3.56 3.24
N GLU A 295 -21.20 4.59 3.53
CA GLU A 295 -22.40 5.03 2.80
C GLU A 295 -22.88 6.32 3.49
N SER A 296 -23.29 7.32 2.72
CA SER A 296 -23.99 8.48 3.28
C SER A 296 -24.96 9.05 2.26
N ASP A 297 -26.18 8.49 2.23
CA ASP A 297 -27.33 9.06 1.50
C ASP A 297 -27.92 10.26 2.25
N SER A 298 -27.07 11.14 2.80
CA SER A 298 -27.55 12.35 3.45
C SER A 298 -27.68 13.48 2.42
N GLU A 299 -28.92 13.90 2.16
CA GLU A 299 -29.24 14.89 1.13
C GLU A 299 -28.85 16.34 1.51
N SER A 300 -28.59 16.65 2.80
CA SER A 300 -28.26 18.00 3.26
C SER A 300 -26.80 18.17 3.74
N TRP A 301 -26.14 19.24 3.30
CA TRP A 301 -24.79 19.62 3.74
C TRP A 301 -24.68 19.94 5.23
N SER A 302 -25.76 20.40 5.88
CA SER A 302 -25.77 20.60 7.34
C SER A 302 -25.65 19.27 8.09
N SER A 303 -26.34 18.24 7.60
CA SER A 303 -26.28 16.88 8.14
C SER A 303 -24.92 16.22 7.87
N VAL A 304 -24.37 16.42 6.66
CA VAL A 304 -23.01 15.98 6.32
C VAL A 304 -21.97 16.62 7.25
N ALA A 305 -22.06 17.92 7.49
CA ALA A 305 -21.11 18.65 8.32
C ALA A 305 -21.26 18.26 9.80
N SER A 306 -22.47 18.22 10.36
CA SER A 306 -22.69 17.83 11.77
C SER A 306 -22.14 16.43 12.06
N ARG A 307 -22.38 15.46 11.19
CA ARG A 307 -21.86 14.08 11.35
C ARG A 307 -20.40 13.90 10.93
N GLY A 308 -19.76 14.92 10.33
CA GLY A 308 -18.38 14.86 9.86
C GLY A 308 -18.18 13.85 8.72
N LEU A 309 -19.19 13.69 7.87
CA LEU A 309 -19.21 12.70 6.77
C LEU A 309 -18.51 13.21 5.50
N LYS A 310 -18.01 14.46 5.50
CA LYS A 310 -17.09 15.01 4.49
C LYS A 310 -16.16 16.04 5.13
N GLY A 311 -15.01 16.22 4.51
CA GLY A 311 -14.07 17.29 4.85
C GLY A 311 -13.23 16.98 6.08
N MET A 312 -13.15 17.94 6.99
CA MET A 312 -12.21 17.99 8.10
C MET A 312 -12.93 17.94 9.44
N GLN A 313 -12.22 17.41 10.42
CA GLN A 313 -12.64 17.37 11.81
C GLN A 313 -11.49 17.79 12.71
N ILE A 314 -11.76 18.66 13.66
CA ILE A 314 -10.80 19.12 14.67
C ILE A 314 -11.35 18.71 16.03
N ILE A 315 -10.55 18.01 16.82
CA ILE A 315 -10.87 17.66 18.21
C ILE A 315 -9.83 18.30 19.12
N LYS A 316 -10.29 19.08 20.10
CA LYS A 316 -9.45 19.72 21.10
C LYS A 316 -9.36 18.88 22.38
N ALA A 317 -8.37 19.17 23.22
CA ALA A 317 -8.12 18.44 24.46
C ALA A 317 -9.25 18.55 25.49
N ASP A 318 -10.07 19.61 25.41
CA ASP A 318 -11.24 19.81 26.27
C ASP A 318 -12.51 19.12 25.75
N GLY A 319 -12.42 18.41 24.61
CA GLY A 319 -13.53 17.74 23.97
C GLY A 319 -14.31 18.61 22.98
N GLN A 320 -13.96 19.89 22.81
CA GLN A 320 -14.56 20.68 21.72
C GLN A 320 -14.23 20.06 20.37
N MET A 321 -15.25 19.97 19.52
CA MET A 321 -15.16 19.35 18.21
C MET A 321 -15.74 20.28 17.14
N THR A 322 -15.03 20.41 16.02
CA THR A 322 -15.50 21.17 14.87
C THR A 322 -15.34 20.33 13.62
N ASN A 323 -16.43 20.12 12.91
CA ASN A 323 -16.45 19.56 11.57
C ASN A 323 -16.58 20.69 10.55
N TRP A 324 -15.91 20.57 9.41
CA TRP A 324 -16.15 21.47 8.30
C TRP A 324 -15.95 20.81 6.95
N THR A 325 -16.70 21.31 5.96
CA THR A 325 -16.63 20.85 4.58
C THR A 325 -16.76 22.04 3.63
N VAL A 326 -16.35 21.82 2.37
CA VAL A 326 -16.42 22.81 1.29
C VAL A 326 -17.33 22.22 0.21
N PRO A 327 -18.66 22.49 0.26
CA PRO A 327 -19.59 21.98 -0.74
C PRO A 327 -19.24 22.41 -2.17
N PHE A 328 -18.78 23.65 -2.33
CA PHE A 328 -18.33 24.23 -3.59
C PHE A 328 -17.26 25.31 -3.36
N PRO A 329 -16.45 25.68 -4.38
CA PRO A 329 -15.37 26.65 -4.22
C PRO A 329 -15.83 27.96 -3.57
N GLY A 330 -15.07 28.45 -2.59
CA GLY A 330 -15.38 29.69 -1.86
C GLY A 330 -16.44 29.57 -0.77
N SER A 331 -17.05 28.39 -0.59
CA SER A 331 -17.97 28.10 0.52
C SER A 331 -17.32 27.29 1.64
N ARG A 332 -17.89 27.37 2.84
CA ARG A 332 -17.55 26.48 3.96
C ARG A 332 -18.79 26.27 4.82
N VAL A 333 -19.13 25.02 5.08
CA VAL A 333 -20.12 24.65 6.10
C VAL A 333 -19.36 24.15 7.31
N THR A 334 -19.63 24.73 8.48
CA THR A 334 -19.06 24.29 9.75
C THR A 334 -20.16 23.82 10.70
N ALA A 335 -19.87 22.76 11.46
CA ALA A 335 -20.67 22.36 12.61
C ALA A 335 -19.74 22.21 13.82
N THR A 336 -20.09 22.86 14.93
CA THR A 336 -19.31 22.84 16.17
C THR A 336 -20.14 22.23 17.29
N GLY A 337 -19.43 21.58 18.21
CA GLY A 337 -20.04 20.80 19.25
C GLY A 337 -19.03 20.31 20.28
N ALA A 338 -19.44 19.33 21.06
CA ALA A 338 -18.61 18.68 22.07
C ALA A 338 -18.69 17.16 21.97
N LEU A 339 -17.55 16.53 22.21
CA LEU A 339 -17.42 15.10 22.41
C LEU A 339 -17.52 14.81 23.92
N VAL A 340 -18.44 13.94 24.29
CA VAL A 340 -18.65 13.52 25.68
C VAL A 340 -18.39 12.02 25.77
N ASP A 341 -17.37 11.64 26.53
CA ASP A 341 -17.08 10.23 26.80
C ASP A 341 -18.23 9.59 27.57
N ASN A 342 -18.63 8.37 27.20
CA ASN A 342 -19.61 7.60 27.94
C ASN A 342 -18.89 6.49 28.72
N PRO A 343 -18.67 6.63 30.05
CA PRO A 343 -17.84 5.70 30.80
C PRO A 343 -18.38 4.26 30.85
N ARG A 344 -19.67 4.07 30.56
CA ARG A 344 -20.36 2.77 30.60
C ARG A 344 -20.33 2.03 29.26
N SER A 345 -20.00 2.71 28.16
CA SER A 345 -19.87 2.12 26.82
C SER A 345 -18.51 2.46 26.22
N LYS A 346 -18.06 1.77 25.17
CA LYS A 346 -16.81 2.12 24.47
C LYS A 346 -17.05 3.24 23.44
N THR A 347 -17.96 4.15 23.74
CA THR A 347 -18.51 5.11 22.78
C THR A 347 -18.49 6.52 23.34
N TYR A 348 -18.55 7.49 22.44
CA TYR A 348 -18.67 8.90 22.73
C TYR A 348 -20.02 9.41 22.25
N SER A 349 -20.66 10.27 23.03
CA SER A 349 -21.78 11.07 22.56
C SER A 349 -21.21 12.32 21.88
N VAL A 350 -21.69 12.63 20.70
CA VAL A 350 -21.30 13.84 19.95
C VAL A 350 -22.50 14.77 19.94
N LEU A 351 -22.34 15.94 20.55
CA LEU A 351 -23.37 16.96 20.63
C LEU A 351 -22.99 18.10 19.69
N MET A 352 -23.73 18.28 18.60
CA MET A 352 -23.54 19.39 17.66
C MET A 352 -24.66 20.42 17.86
N ASN A 353 -24.27 21.64 18.20
CA ASN A 353 -25.20 22.70 18.62
C ASN A 353 -25.03 24.01 17.84
N GLU A 354 -23.96 24.16 17.06
CA GLU A 354 -23.71 25.38 16.28
C GLU A 354 -23.40 25.04 14.83
N GLY A 355 -24.17 25.60 13.89
CA GLY A 355 -23.92 25.54 12.46
C GLY A 355 -23.57 26.91 11.89
N ALA A 356 -22.69 26.96 10.89
CA ALA A 356 -22.52 28.16 10.09
C ALA A 356 -22.19 27.85 8.64
N PHE A 357 -22.80 28.60 7.73
CA PHE A 357 -22.45 28.65 6.31
C PHE A 357 -21.63 29.92 6.06
N GLN A 358 -20.47 29.77 5.45
CA GLN A 358 -19.58 30.86 5.09
C GLN A 358 -19.40 30.91 3.57
N PHE A 359 -19.50 32.11 3.00
CA PHE A 359 -19.17 32.39 1.59
C PHE A 359 -18.40 33.71 1.50
N GLY A 360 -17.10 33.62 1.19
CA GLY A 360 -16.19 34.76 1.28
C GLY A 360 -16.17 35.36 2.70
N PRO A 361 -16.41 36.68 2.88
CA PRO A 361 -16.45 37.31 4.19
C PRO A 361 -17.78 37.10 4.93
N LEU A 362 -18.84 36.65 4.25
CA LEU A 362 -20.16 36.46 4.85
C LEU A 362 -20.20 35.15 5.63
N LYS A 363 -20.64 35.19 6.90
CA LYS A 363 -20.90 34.02 7.74
C LYS A 363 -22.33 34.09 8.27
N LEU A 364 -23.16 33.11 7.89
CA LEU A 364 -24.55 32.98 8.30
C LEU A 364 -24.67 31.79 9.28
N PRO A 365 -25.04 32.02 10.54
CA PRO A 365 -25.33 30.92 11.46
C PRO A 365 -26.61 30.19 11.03
N PHE A 366 -26.70 28.90 11.35
CA PHE A 366 -27.91 28.12 11.23
C PHE A 366 -28.01 27.14 12.39
N ASP A 367 -29.23 26.80 12.76
CA ASP A 367 -29.47 25.89 13.88
C ASP A 367 -29.04 24.46 13.50
N VAL A 368 -28.25 23.86 14.39
CA VAL A 368 -27.89 22.45 14.35
C VAL A 368 -28.20 21.91 15.73
N GLU A 369 -29.01 20.87 15.81
CA GLU A 369 -29.26 20.15 17.05
C GLU A 369 -29.20 18.66 16.73
N GLU A 370 -27.98 18.14 16.64
CA GLU A 370 -27.72 16.74 16.31
C GLU A 370 -26.99 16.08 17.48
N ASN A 371 -27.48 14.91 17.87
CA ASN A 371 -26.86 14.07 18.88
C ASN A 371 -26.74 12.66 18.32
N PHE A 372 -25.51 12.17 18.23
CA PHE A 372 -25.23 10.84 17.70
C PHE A 372 -24.12 10.16 18.48
N VAL A 373 -24.08 8.83 18.36
CA VAL A 373 -23.09 8.00 19.05
C VAL A 373 -21.94 7.70 18.12
N MET A 374 -20.73 7.98 18.58
CA MET A 374 -19.48 7.63 17.90
C MET A 374 -18.76 6.50 18.64
N GLU A 375 -18.43 5.43 17.94
CA GLU A 375 -17.52 4.38 18.43
C GLU A 375 -16.16 4.52 17.74
N ILE A 376 -15.06 4.39 18.49
CA ILE A 376 -13.71 4.34 17.93
C ILE A 376 -13.27 2.89 17.78
N LEU A 377 -13.22 2.43 16.54
CA LEU A 377 -12.85 1.05 16.19
C LEU A 377 -11.33 0.86 16.11
N TYR A 378 -10.61 1.92 15.70
CA TYR A 378 -9.16 1.96 15.61
C TYR A 378 -8.68 3.40 15.74
N VAL A 379 -7.57 3.63 16.45
CA VAL A 379 -6.85 4.90 16.42
C VAL A 379 -5.36 4.70 16.68
N ASP A 380 -4.56 5.37 15.87
CA ASP A 380 -3.14 5.61 16.12
C ASP A 380 -2.77 7.08 15.81
N ASN A 381 -1.47 7.37 15.67
CA ASN A 381 -0.95 8.70 15.39
C ASN A 381 -1.30 9.26 14.00
N LYS A 382 -1.80 8.43 13.07
CA LYS A 382 -2.06 8.82 11.67
C LYS A 382 -3.44 8.43 11.17
N ILE A 383 -4.02 7.31 11.60
CA ILE A 383 -5.29 6.80 11.12
C ILE A 383 -6.26 6.63 12.28
N ARG A 384 -7.51 7.02 12.05
CA ARG A 384 -8.63 6.72 12.93
C ARG A 384 -9.77 6.11 12.13
N ILE A 385 -10.32 5.02 12.65
CA ILE A 385 -11.54 4.39 12.14
C ILE A 385 -12.59 4.50 13.22
N GLY A 386 -13.72 5.10 12.85
CA GLY A 386 -14.88 5.24 13.73
C GLY A 386 -16.14 4.68 13.09
N SER A 387 -17.16 4.49 13.91
CA SER A 387 -18.53 4.23 13.49
C SER A 387 -19.41 5.33 14.05
N ILE A 388 -20.20 5.98 13.19
CA ILE A 388 -21.20 6.98 13.55
C ILE A 388 -22.53 6.49 13.00
N ASP A 389 -23.50 6.16 13.86
CA ASP A 389 -24.82 5.67 13.45
C ASP A 389 -24.78 4.57 12.37
N LYS A 390 -23.87 3.60 12.55
CA LYS A 390 -23.58 2.47 11.62
C LYS A 390 -22.82 2.85 10.34
N VAL A 391 -22.54 4.13 10.11
CA VAL A 391 -21.62 4.57 9.04
C VAL A 391 -20.18 4.44 9.52
N THR A 392 -19.39 3.61 8.83
CA THR A 392 -17.95 3.49 9.11
C THR A 392 -17.21 4.62 8.42
N ILE A 393 -16.35 5.32 9.17
CA ILE A 393 -15.56 6.46 8.70
C ILE A 393 -14.07 6.20 8.90
N VAL A 394 -13.25 6.58 7.91
CA VAL A 394 -11.79 6.51 7.97
C VAL A 394 -11.22 7.91 7.86
N HIS A 395 -10.40 8.30 8.83
CA HIS A 395 -9.74 9.59 8.89
C HIS A 395 -8.22 9.45 8.87
N LEU A 396 -7.55 10.44 8.27
CA LEU A 396 -6.11 10.65 8.30
C LEU A 396 -5.79 11.89 9.14
N ARG A 397 -4.82 11.79 10.05
CA ARG A 397 -4.31 12.93 10.81
C ARG A 397 -3.35 13.75 9.96
N LEU A 398 -3.50 15.07 10.00
CA LEU A 398 -2.61 16.02 9.30
C LEU A 398 -1.34 16.35 10.10
#